data_AF-A0A495R4X4-F1
#
_entry.id   AF-A0A495R4X4-F1
#
_cell.length_a   1.000
_cell.length_b   1.000
_cell.length_c   1.000
_cell.angle_alpha   90.00
_cell.angle_beta   90.00
_cell.angle_gamma   90.00
#
_symmetry.space_group_name_H-M   'P 1'
#
loop_
_entity.id
_entity.type
_entity.pdbx_description
1 polymer ?
#
loop_
_entity_poly.entity_id
_entity_poly.type
_entity_poly.pdbx_seq_one_letter_code
_entity_poly.pdbx_strand_id
1 'polypeptide(L)'
;MSDFEGLDLQAVEDQMDEDRDGAGSNRVVLGVLDGSESPDQWIDTIENGSVLVLNVEGDLNELAAGFARPVRKAGGELMHFRGFLIVTPPGVSIDSERLD
;
A
#
# COMPACT_ATOMS: atom_id res chain seq x y z
N MET A 1 7.64 -30.50 -13.45
CA MET A 1 7.46 -29.05 -13.60
C MET A 1 5.99 -28.84 -13.84
N SER A 2 5.21 -28.76 -12.76
CA SER A 2 3.76 -28.68 -12.76
C SER A 2 3.42 -27.78 -11.58
N ASP A 3 2.70 -26.67 -11.84
CA ASP A 3 1.92 -25.86 -10.87
C ASP A 3 1.59 -24.43 -11.42
N PHE A 4 1.45 -24.24 -12.74
CA PHE A 4 0.99 -22.94 -13.29
C PHE A 4 -0.03 -23.10 -14.42
N GLU A 5 -0.93 -24.08 -14.30
CA GLU A 5 -2.05 -24.24 -15.23
C GLU A 5 -3.34 -23.80 -14.53
N GLY A 6 -3.87 -22.62 -14.89
CA GLY A 6 -5.21 -22.18 -14.47
C GLY A 6 -5.34 -20.85 -13.74
N LEU A 7 -4.37 -19.93 -13.81
CA LEU A 7 -4.65 -18.53 -13.48
C LEU A 7 -5.24 -17.85 -14.72
N ASP A 8 -6.56 -17.62 -14.68
CA ASP A 8 -7.29 -16.90 -15.72
C ASP A 8 -6.95 -15.41 -15.64
N LEU A 9 -5.84 -15.03 -16.28
CA LEU A 9 -5.32 -13.66 -16.30
C LEU A 9 -6.33 -12.67 -16.91
N GLN A 10 -7.25 -13.15 -17.75
CA GLN A 10 -8.31 -12.33 -18.33
C GLN A 10 -9.32 -11.83 -17.28
N ALA A 11 -9.65 -12.67 -16.29
CA ALA A 11 -10.55 -12.29 -15.19
C ALA A 11 -9.90 -11.28 -14.21
N VAL A 12 -8.56 -11.21 -14.21
CA VAL A 12 -7.79 -10.22 -13.43
C VAL A 12 -7.78 -8.87 -14.15
N GLU A 13 -7.68 -8.86 -15.49
CA GLU A 13 -7.70 -7.62 -16.30
C GLU A 13 -9.07 -6.93 -16.29
N ASP A 14 -10.19 -7.68 -16.36
CA ASP A 14 -11.54 -7.10 -16.32
C ASP A 14 -11.87 -6.41 -14.98
N GLN A 15 -11.31 -6.89 -13.85
CA GLN A 15 -11.45 -6.21 -12.55
C GLN A 15 -10.66 -4.90 -12.45
N MET A 16 -9.65 -4.70 -13.30
CA MET A 16 -8.84 -3.47 -13.30
C MET A 16 -9.50 -2.31 -14.06
N ASP A 17 -10.47 -2.59 -14.95
CA ASP A 17 -11.15 -1.58 -15.76
C ASP A 17 -12.47 -1.07 -15.15
N GLU A 18 -13.17 -1.88 -14.35
CA GLU A 18 -14.44 -1.49 -13.72
C GLU A 18 -14.27 -0.57 -12.48
N ASP A 19 -13.10 -0.59 -11.84
CA ASP A 19 -12.82 0.20 -10.61
C ASP A 19 -12.41 1.66 -10.87
N ARG A 20 -12.44 2.14 -12.13
CA ARG A 20 -12.04 3.52 -12.46
C ARG A 20 -13.06 4.59 -12.08
N ASP A 21 -14.30 4.22 -11.73
CA ASP A 21 -15.41 5.15 -11.45
C ASP A 21 -15.97 5.06 -10.01
N GLY A 22 -15.28 4.39 -9.08
CA GLY A 22 -15.71 4.19 -7.70
C GLY A 22 -14.85 4.94 -6.66
N ALA A 23 -15.42 5.96 -6.03
CA ALA A 23 -14.80 6.73 -4.96
C ALA A 23 -14.20 5.87 -3.82
N GLY A 24 -12.87 5.84 -3.70
CA GLY A 24 -12.18 6.41 -2.54
C GLY A 24 -11.93 5.58 -1.27
N SER A 25 -12.03 4.25 -1.23
CA SER A 25 -11.69 3.52 0.04
C SER A 25 -11.18 2.08 -0.07
N ASN A 26 -10.97 1.50 -1.26
CA ASN A 26 -10.78 0.04 -1.35
C ASN A 26 -9.65 -0.47 -2.26
N ARG A 27 -8.74 0.41 -2.70
CA ARG A 27 -7.61 -0.01 -3.55
C ARG A 27 -6.38 -0.31 -2.70
N VAL A 28 -5.72 -1.43 -2.98
CA VAL A 28 -4.38 -1.74 -2.46
C VAL A 28 -3.36 -1.43 -3.55
N VAL A 29 -2.38 -0.59 -3.24
CA VAL A 29 -1.31 -0.17 -4.14
C VAL A 29 0.00 -0.79 -3.68
N LEU A 30 0.65 -1.53 -4.57
CA LEU A 30 1.96 -2.12 -4.35
C LEU A 30 3.03 -1.20 -4.91
N GLY A 31 4.13 -1.02 -4.17
CA GLY A 31 5.25 -0.20 -4.61
C GLY A 31 6.58 -0.65 -4.03
N VAL A 32 7.66 -0.01 -4.46
CA VAL A 32 8.98 -0.15 -3.86
C VAL A 32 9.32 1.19 -3.22
N LEU A 33 9.72 1.15 -1.96
CA LEU A 33 10.23 2.30 -1.23
C LEU A 33 11.76 2.27 -1.33
N ASP A 34 12.28 2.91 -2.37
CA ASP A 34 13.72 3.08 -2.67
C ASP A 34 14.14 4.56 -2.75
N GLY A 35 13.19 5.49 -2.59
CA GLY A 35 13.42 6.94 -2.64
C GLY A 35 13.36 7.54 -4.06
N SER A 36 13.05 6.74 -5.08
CA SER A 36 12.81 7.23 -6.45
C SER A 36 11.49 8.01 -6.56
N GLU A 37 10.47 7.58 -5.81
CA GLU A 37 9.16 8.21 -5.73
C GLU A 37 9.11 9.30 -4.64
N SER A 38 8.45 10.42 -4.94
CA SER A 38 8.31 11.51 -3.98
C SER A 38 7.39 11.14 -2.81
N PRO A 39 7.67 11.63 -1.58
CA PRO A 39 6.79 11.41 -0.43
C PRO A 39 5.35 11.88 -0.63
N ASP A 40 5.16 12.97 -1.39
CA ASP A 40 3.83 13.56 -1.64
C ASP A 40 2.91 12.61 -2.40
N GLN A 41 3.43 11.83 -3.35
CA GLN A 41 2.63 10.84 -4.10
C GLN A 41 2.07 9.74 -3.18
N TRP A 42 2.85 9.31 -2.18
CA TRP A 42 2.40 8.35 -1.19
C TRP A 42 1.30 8.93 -0.30
N ILE A 43 1.46 10.20 0.11
CA ILE A 43 0.45 10.91 0.90
C ILE A 43 -0.86 11.02 0.12
N ASP A 44 -0.81 11.52 -1.12
CA ASP A 44 -1.99 11.66 -1.98
C ASP A 44 -2.71 10.33 -2.16
N THR A 45 -1.97 9.23 -2.33
CA THR A 45 -2.54 7.89 -2.49
C THR A 45 -3.31 7.46 -1.23
N ILE A 46 -2.75 7.72 -0.04
CA ILE A 46 -3.41 7.44 1.24
C ILE A 46 -4.62 8.37 1.48
N GLU A 47 -4.52 9.65 1.15
CA GLU A 47 -5.62 10.61 1.29
C GLU A 47 -6.82 10.27 0.39
N ASN A 48 -6.56 9.62 -0.75
CA ASN A 48 -7.59 9.03 -1.61
C ASN A 48 -8.19 7.71 -1.07
N GLY A 49 -7.81 7.28 0.12
CA GLY A 49 -8.35 6.09 0.78
C GLY A 49 -7.77 4.77 0.28
N SER A 50 -6.61 4.79 -0.38
CA SER A 50 -5.91 3.56 -0.77
C SER A 50 -5.00 3.07 0.35
N VAL A 51 -4.77 1.76 0.41
CA VAL A 51 -3.76 1.13 1.29
C VAL A 51 -2.47 0.96 0.47
N LEU A 52 -1.32 1.36 1.03
CA LEU A 52 -0.02 1.11 0.41
C LEU A 52 0.65 -0.12 1.04
N VAL A 53 1.25 -0.95 0.20
CA VAL A 53 2.18 -2.01 0.61
C VAL A 53 3.47 -1.81 -0.16
N LEU A 54 4.49 -1.31 0.54
CA LEU A 54 5.75 -0.91 -0.07
C LEU A 54 6.87 -1.87 0.31
N ASN A 55 7.53 -2.49 -0.67
CA ASN A 55 8.77 -3.22 -0.43
C ASN A 55 9.89 -2.23 -0.09
N VAL A 56 10.51 -2.36 1.08
CA VAL A 56 11.51 -1.38 1.55
C VAL A 56 12.90 -1.79 1.06
N GLU A 57 13.50 -0.95 0.22
CA GLU A 57 14.86 -1.12 -0.29
C GLU A 57 15.77 0.00 0.25
N GLY A 58 16.23 -0.16 1.49
CA GLY A 58 17.13 0.79 2.15
C GLY A 58 16.77 1.05 3.61
N ASP A 59 17.07 2.26 4.09
CA ASP A 59 16.72 2.68 5.44
C ASP A 59 15.28 3.20 5.49
N LEU A 60 14.40 2.42 6.13
CA LEU A 60 13.00 2.77 6.31
C LEU A 60 12.79 4.14 6.95
N ASN A 61 13.59 4.51 7.96
CA ASN A 61 13.39 5.76 8.67
C ASN A 61 13.70 6.95 7.78
N GLU A 62 14.75 6.87 6.97
CA GLU A 62 15.09 7.91 5.99
C GLU A 62 14.01 8.03 4.92
N LEU A 63 13.61 6.89 4.35
CA LEU A 63 12.67 6.83 3.23
C LEU A 63 11.24 7.21 3.64
N ALA A 64 10.81 6.78 4.83
CA ALA A 64 9.46 7.07 5.33
C ALA A 64 9.36 8.42 6.05
N ALA A 65 10.46 9.08 6.42
CA ALA A 65 10.43 10.35 7.15
C ALA A 65 9.56 11.42 6.46
N GLY A 66 9.54 11.43 5.13
CA GLY A 66 8.79 12.39 4.33
C GLY A 66 7.28 12.29 4.46
N PHE A 67 6.73 11.07 4.60
CA PHE A 67 5.27 10.85 4.61
C PHE A 67 4.72 10.27 5.93
N ALA A 68 5.56 9.66 6.77
CA ALA A 68 5.10 9.01 8.00
C ALA A 68 4.40 9.98 8.96
N ARG A 69 4.94 11.19 9.14
CA ARG A 69 4.31 12.21 9.99
C ARG A 69 2.99 12.73 9.40
N PRO A 70 2.92 13.16 8.13
CA PRO A 70 1.67 13.51 7.46
C PRO A 70 0.59 12.45 7.59
N VAL A 71 0.90 11.18 7.27
CA VAL A 71 -0.06 10.07 7.33
C VAL A 71 -0.63 9.88 8.74
N ARG A 72 0.24 9.86 9.77
CA ARG A 72 -0.24 9.75 11.17
C ARG A 72 -1.08 10.93 11.60
N LYS A 73 -0.80 12.13 11.09
CA LYS A 73 -1.60 13.33 11.38
C LYS A 73 -2.97 13.29 10.69
N ALA A 74 -3.06 12.67 9.52
CA ALA A 74 -4.32 12.42 8.82
C ALA A 74 -5.18 11.34 9.50
N GLY A 75 -4.59 10.53 10.39
CA GLY A 75 -5.27 9.45 11.10
C GLY A 75 -5.06 8.07 10.49
N GLY A 76 -4.11 7.92 9.56
CA GLY A 76 -3.69 6.63 9.03
C GLY A 76 -2.69 5.90 9.92
N GLU A 77 -2.50 4.60 9.68
CA GLU A 77 -1.55 3.76 10.41
C GLU A 77 -0.39 3.32 9.52
N LEU A 78 0.78 3.08 10.12
CA LEU A 78 1.96 2.53 9.44
C LEU A 78 2.49 1.34 10.24
N MET A 79 2.80 0.25 9.55
CA MET A 79 3.40 -0.95 10.14
C MET A 79 4.49 -1.51 9.23
N HIS A 80 5.69 -1.72 9.77
CA HIS A 80 6.72 -2.48 9.08
C HIS A 80 6.58 -3.97 9.39
N PHE A 81 6.46 -4.79 8.36
CA PHE A 81 6.27 -6.23 8.43
C PHE A 81 7.13 -6.96 7.39
N ARG A 82 8.09 -7.77 7.85
CA ARG A 82 8.93 -8.64 7.00
C ARG A 82 9.58 -7.96 5.78
N GLY A 83 10.04 -6.72 5.92
CA GLY A 83 10.66 -5.95 4.83
C GLY A 83 9.67 -5.12 4.01
N PHE A 84 8.37 -5.22 4.31
CA PHE A 84 7.34 -4.38 3.72
C PHE A 84 6.89 -3.31 4.71
N LEU A 85 6.59 -2.12 4.19
CA LEU A 85 5.88 -1.09 4.92
C LEU A 85 4.42 -1.08 4.47
N ILE A 86 3.52 -1.38 5.39
CA ILE A 86 2.08 -1.28 5.22
C ILE A 86 1.65 0.10 5.71
N VAL A 87 0.92 0.85 4.88
CA VAL A 87 0.38 2.16 5.23
C VAL A 87 -1.10 2.17 4.91
N THR A 88 -1.93 2.54 5.89
CA THR A 88 -3.39 2.53 5.78
C THR A 88 -3.96 3.94 5.90
N PRO A 89 -5.07 4.22 5.21
CA PRO A 89 -5.79 5.46 5.34
C PRO A 89 -6.61 5.52 6.64
N PRO A 90 -7.11 6.71 7.00
CA PRO A 90 -8.00 6.84 8.15
C PRO A 90 -9.23 5.94 8.02
N GLY A 91 -9.57 5.22 9.09
CA GLY A 91 -10.71 4.29 9.11
C GLY A 91 -10.36 2.84 8.74
N VAL A 92 -9.11 2.57 8.35
CA VAL A 92 -8.58 1.21 8.16
C VAL A 92 -7.50 0.96 9.21
N SER A 93 -7.68 -0.06 10.05
CA SER A 93 -6.71 -0.43 11.09
C SER A 93 -5.95 -1.70 10.73
N ILE A 94 -4.69 -1.76 11.16
CA ILE A 94 -3.82 -2.91 10.94
C ILE A 94 -3.93 -3.86 12.14
N ASP A 95 -4.55 -5.03 11.95
CA ASP A 95 -4.58 -6.11 12.93
C ASP A 95 -3.30 -6.97 12.81
N SER A 96 -2.44 -6.91 13.84
CA SER A 96 -1.23 -7.72 13.96
C SER A 96 -1.29 -8.78 15.07
N GLU A 97 -2.46 -9.04 15.68
CA GLU A 97 -2.60 -9.97 16.81
C GLU A 97 -2.23 -11.42 16.44
N ARG A 98 -2.25 -11.74 15.15
CA ARG A 98 -1.94 -13.09 14.61
C ARG A 98 -0.49 -13.29 14.20
N LEU A 99 0.37 -12.30 14.43
CA LEU A 99 1.80 -12.38 14.08
C LEU A 99 2.68 -13.00 15.19
N ASP A 100 2.07 -13.42 16.30
CA ASP A 100 2.68 -14.23 17.37
C ASP A 100 2.97 -15.68 16.95
#